data_AF-A0A3D1UU37-F1
#
_entry.id   AF-A0A3D1UU37-F1
#
_cell.length_a   1.000
_cell.length_b   1.000
_cell.length_c   1.000
_cell.angle_alpha   90.00
_cell.angle_beta   90.00
_cell.angle_gamma   90.00
#
_symmetry.space_group_name_H-M   'P 1'
#
loop_
_entity.id
_entity.type
_entity.pdbx_description
1 polymer ?
#
loop_
_entity_poly.entity_id
_entity_poly.type
_entity_poly.pdbx_seq_one_letter_code
_entity_poly.pdbx_strand_id
1 'polypeptide(L)'
;MGKIGILEMSLMQQGMTEEQKFLFQKQLDLRMKSKGVTFALALFLPGIDRMYLGEIGIGVLKILTFSGLGVWGFIDLFTAFGRTDGYNSRLAMEIAQIIKLQNS
;
A
#
# COMPACT_ATOMS: atom_id res chain seq x y z
N MET A 1 -0.46 6.37 -9.98
CA MET A 1 -0.76 7.46 -9.02
C MET A 1 -2.18 7.28 -8.51
N GLY A 2 -2.38 6.70 -7.34
CA GLY A 2 -3.71 6.63 -6.75
C GLY A 2 -3.63 7.10 -5.30
N LYS A 3 -4.40 8.15 -5.02
CA LYS A 3 -4.68 8.77 -3.72
C LYS A 3 -3.56 9.39 -2.89
N ILE A 4 -2.29 9.40 -3.32
CA ILE A 4 -1.39 10.46 -2.84
C ILE A 4 -1.56 11.60 -3.83
N GLY A 5 -2.35 12.61 -3.44
CA GLY A 5 -2.44 13.84 -4.22
C GLY A 5 -1.04 14.43 -4.34
N ILE A 6 -0.68 14.96 -5.52
CA ILE A 6 0.58 15.68 -5.74
C ILE A 6 0.81 16.74 -4.64
N LEU A 7 -0.30 17.30 -4.13
CA LEU A 7 -0.34 18.21 -2.99
C LEU A 7 0.12 17.57 -1.67
N GLU A 8 -0.37 16.40 -1.29
CA GLU A 8 0.09 15.70 -0.08
C GLU A 8 1.56 15.31 -0.18
N MET A 9 2.01 14.86 -1.35
CA MET A 9 3.43 14.56 -1.61
C MET A 9 4.29 15.82 -1.45
N SER A 10 3.82 16.96 -1.97
CA SER A 10 4.51 18.24 -1.86
C SER A 10 4.52 18.75 -0.41
N LEU A 11 3.43 18.61 0.34
CA LEU A 11 3.33 18.97 1.76
C LEU A 11 4.23 18.07 2.64
N MET A 12 4.34 16.78 2.32
CA MET A 12 5.25 15.87 3.03
C MET A 12 6.72 16.27 2.84
N GLN A 13 7.07 16.69 1.62
CA GLN A 13 8.39 17.23 1.26
C GLN A 13 8.63 18.68 1.74
N GLN A 14 7.57 19.37 2.15
CA GLN A 14 7.66 20.74 2.65
C GLN A 14 8.38 20.74 4.02
N GLY A 15 9.53 21.39 4.07
CA GLY A 15 10.42 21.39 5.24
C GLY A 15 11.48 20.28 5.27
N MET A 16 11.59 19.45 4.22
CA MET A 16 12.66 18.47 4.06
C MET A 16 13.85 19.06 3.28
N THR A 17 15.08 18.74 3.67
CA THR A 17 16.31 19.04 2.90
C THR A 17 16.31 18.28 1.56
N GLU A 18 17.11 18.73 0.59
CA GLU A 18 17.23 18.03 -0.71
C GLU A 18 17.65 16.57 -0.55
N GLU A 19 18.53 16.27 0.42
CA GLU A 19 18.91 14.89 0.76
C GLU A 19 17.73 14.08 1.32
N GLN A 20 16.91 14.68 2.18
CA GLN A 20 15.71 14.04 2.73
C GLN A 20 14.66 13.77 1.65
N LYS A 21 14.48 14.70 0.69
CA LYS A 21 13.59 14.49 -0.47
C LYS A 21 14.07 13.33 -1.34
N PHE A 22 15.37 13.24 -1.60
CA PHE A 22 15.96 12.15 -2.36
C PHE A 22 15.79 10.80 -1.65
N LEU A 23 16.08 10.73 -0.36
CA LEU A 23 15.90 9.51 0.45
C LEU A 23 14.43 9.10 0.52
N PHE A 24 13.52 10.06 0.70
CA PHE A 24 12.08 9.83 0.69
C PHE A 24 11.64 9.23 -0.64
N GLN A 25 12.03 9.84 -1.76
CA GLN A 25 11.63 9.38 -3.09
C GLN A 25 12.20 8.00 -3.39
N LYS A 26 13.45 7.73 -3.01
CA LYS A 26 14.08 6.41 -3.16
C LYS A 26 13.37 5.35 -2.30
N GLN A 27 13.06 5.64 -1.04
CA GLN A 27 12.37 4.68 -0.16
C GLN A 27 10.94 4.42 -0.61
N LEU A 28 10.24 5.47 -1.08
CA LEU A 28 8.89 5.36 -1.60
C LEU A 28 8.87 4.45 -2.84
N ASP A 29 9.76 4.70 -3.81
CA ASP A 29 9.83 3.92 -5.05
C ASP A 29 10.18 2.44 -4.78
N LEU A 30 11.10 2.18 -3.87
CA LEU A 30 11.51 0.81 -3.51
C LEU A 30 10.43 0.01 -2.77
N ARG A 31 9.59 0.67 -1.96
CA ARG A 31 8.61 0.00 -1.10
C ARG A 31 7.19 0.02 -1.63
N MET A 32 6.88 0.91 -2.59
CA MET A 32 5.56 0.98 -3.20
C MET A 32 5.18 -0.36 -3.83
N LYS A 33 3.94 -0.76 -3.59
CA LYS A 33 3.38 -1.98 -4.15
C LYS A 33 2.71 -1.69 -5.48
N SER A 34 2.92 -2.60 -6.45
CA SER A 34 2.29 -2.50 -7.76
C SER A 34 0.84 -2.97 -7.70
N LYS A 35 -0.05 -2.13 -8.21
CA LYS A 35 -1.48 -2.45 -8.37
C LYS A 35 -1.71 -3.70 -9.20
N GLY A 36 -0.92 -3.88 -10.27
CA GLY A 36 -1.01 -5.04 -11.15
C GLY A 36 -0.65 -6.34 -10.44
N VAL A 37 0.36 -6.30 -9.55
CA VAL A 37 0.75 -7.46 -8.73
C VAL A 37 -0.32 -7.78 -7.70
N THR A 38 -0.89 -6.77 -7.02
CA THR A 38 -2.02 -6.97 -6.09
C THR A 38 -3.24 -7.57 -6.81
N PHE A 39 -3.56 -7.07 -8.01
CA PHE A 39 -4.67 -7.60 -8.81
C PHE A 39 -4.44 -9.05 -9.25
N ALA A 40 -3.22 -9.37 -9.71
CA ALA A 40 -2.86 -10.74 -10.07
C ALA A 40 -2.95 -11.68 -8.84
N LEU A 41 -2.47 -11.24 -7.68
CA LEU A 41 -2.61 -12.00 -6.42
C LEU A 41 -4.08 -12.21 -6.06
N ALA A 42 -4.93 -11.20 -6.22
CA ALA A 42 -6.36 -11.31 -5.92
C ALA A 42 -7.09 -12.28 -6.87
N LEU A 43 -6.62 -12.39 -8.11
CA LEU A 43 -7.19 -13.28 -9.13
C LEU A 43 -6.81 -14.75 -8.92
N PHE A 44 -5.52 -15.03 -8.67
CA PHE A 44 -4.99 -16.39 -8.59
C PHE A 44 -5.03 -16.98 -7.17
N LEU A 45 -4.94 -16.14 -6.14
CA LEU A 45 -4.81 -16.55 -4.74
C LEU A 45 -5.66 -15.65 -3.82
N PRO A 46 -7.00 -15.78 -3.87
CA PRO A 46 -7.91 -14.94 -3.08
C PRO A 46 -7.60 -15.08 -1.58
N GLY A 47 -7.28 -13.96 -0.94
CA GLY A 47 -6.86 -13.89 0.48
C GLY A 47 -5.37 -13.62 0.68
N ILE A 48 -4.52 -14.05 -0.25
CA ILE A 48 -3.06 -13.76 -0.20
C ILE A 48 -2.78 -12.32 -0.66
N ASP A 49 -3.62 -11.75 -1.53
CA ASP A 49 -3.60 -10.33 -1.88
C ASP A 49 -3.72 -9.42 -0.64
N ARG A 50 -4.58 -9.80 0.31
CA ARG A 50 -4.74 -9.07 1.58
C ARG A 50 -3.54 -9.21 2.50
N MET A 51 -2.95 -10.40 2.57
CA MET A 51 -1.70 -10.63 3.30
C MET A 51 -0.54 -9.81 2.70
N TYR A 52 -0.49 -9.68 1.38
CA TYR A 52 0.52 -8.88 0.67
C TYR A 52 0.42 -7.38 0.97
N LEU A 53 -0.79 -6.89 1.25
CA LEU A 53 -1.07 -5.51 1.66
C LEU A 53 -0.95 -5.29 3.18
N GLY A 54 -0.53 -6.31 3.96
CA GLY A 54 -0.38 -6.22 5.41
C GLY A 54 -1.67 -6.49 6.21
N GLU A 55 -2.78 -6.82 5.55
CA GLU A 55 -4.05 -7.19 6.18
C GLU A 55 -4.10 -8.70 6.50
N ILE A 56 -3.09 -9.20 7.22
CA ILE A 56 -2.92 -10.64 7.47
C ILE A 56 -4.09 -11.22 8.26
N GLY A 57 -4.60 -10.52 9.28
CA GLY A 57 -5.71 -11.02 10.10
C GLY A 57 -6.99 -11.29 9.29
N ILE A 58 -7.28 -10.40 8.33
CA ILE A 58 -8.45 -10.55 7.44
C ILE A 58 -8.21 -11.65 6.40
N GLY A 59 -6.99 -11.77 5.87
CA GLY A 59 -6.61 -12.86 4.97
C GLY A 59 -6.75 -14.24 5.62
N VAL A 60 -6.27 -14.38 6.86
CA VAL A 60 -6.37 -15.62 7.65
C VAL A 60 -7.83 -15.94 8.00
N LEU A 61 -8.62 -14.94 8.41
CA LEU A 61 -10.04 -15.14 8.68
C LEU A 61 -10.78 -15.68 7.45
N LYS A 62 -10.48 -15.16 6.26
CA LYS A 62 -11.07 -15.63 5.00
C LYS A 62 -10.75 -17.08 4.68
N ILE A 63 -9.49 -17.48 4.87
CA ILE A 63 -9.05 -18.87 4.66
C ILE A 63 -9.73 -19.81 5.66
N LEU A 64 -9.84 -19.40 6.93
CA LEU A 64 -10.53 -20.16 7.98
C LEU A 64 -12.05 -20.28 7.72
N THR A 65 -12.68 -19.27 7.13
CA THR A 65 -14.10 -19.31 6.73
C THR A 65 -14.34 -20.08 5.42
N PHE A 66 -13.36 -20.87 4.93
CA PHE A 66 -13.47 -21.65 3.70
C PHE A 66 -13.64 -20.79 2.43
N SER A 67 -12.99 -19.61 2.38
CA SER A 67 -12.91 -18.74 1.19
C SER A 67 -14.24 -18.61 0.45
N GLY A 68 -15.24 -17.98 1.10
CA GLY A 68 -16.63 -17.92 0.64
C GLY A 68 -16.83 -17.80 -0.89
N LEU A 69 -17.13 -18.94 -1.52
CA LEU A 69 -17.93 -19.12 -2.74
C LEU A 69 -17.59 -18.22 -3.96
N GLY A 70 -16.33 -17.84 -4.19
CA GLY A 70 -15.90 -17.12 -5.41
C GLY A 70 -16.38 -15.67 -5.54
N VAL A 71 -17.52 -15.31 -4.93
CA VAL A 71 -18.07 -13.94 -4.86
C VAL A 71 -17.13 -13.01 -4.11
N TRP A 72 -16.49 -13.49 -3.04
CA TRP A 72 -15.50 -12.71 -2.28
C TRP A 72 -14.25 -12.37 -3.09
N GLY A 73 -13.80 -13.27 -3.97
CA GLY A 73 -12.70 -13.01 -4.90
C GLY A 73 -13.07 -11.97 -5.95
N PHE A 74 -14.31 -12.02 -6.45
CA PHE A 74 -14.84 -11.04 -7.39
C PHE A 74 -14.89 -9.62 -6.79
N ILE A 75 -15.39 -9.48 -5.55
CA ILE A 75 -15.39 -8.20 -4.83
C ILE A 75 -13.95 -7.72 -4.57
N ASP A 76 -13.02 -8.64 -4.30
CA ASP A 76 -11.62 -8.30 -4.07
C ASP A 76 -10.92 -7.76 -5.32
N LEU A 77 -11.24 -8.25 -6.52
CA LEU A 77 -10.70 -7.71 -7.78
C LEU A 77 -11.02 -6.22 -7.97
N PHE A 78 -12.25 -5.80 -7.67
CA PHE A 78 -12.65 -4.39 -7.76
C PHE A 78 -12.07 -3.53 -6.65
N THR A 79 -11.83 -4.11 -5.48
CA THR A 79 -11.34 -3.37 -4.31
C THR A 79 -9.81 -3.40 -4.16
N ALA A 80 -9.10 -4.29 -4.87
CA ALA A 80 -7.64 -4.43 -4.86
C ALA A 80 -6.92 -3.12 -5.19
N PHE A 81 -7.34 -2.43 -6.26
CA PHE A 81 -6.74 -1.16 -6.67
C PHE A 81 -6.82 -0.09 -5.57
N GLY A 82 -7.99 0.04 -4.93
CA GLY A 82 -8.22 1.00 -3.85
C GLY A 82 -7.42 0.67 -2.60
N ARG A 83 -7.21 -0.63 -2.31
CA ARG A 83 -6.40 -1.07 -1.17
C ARG A 83 -4.91 -0.85 -1.40
N THR A 84 -4.39 -1.15 -2.60
CA THR A 84 -3.00 -0.84 -2.95
C THR A 84 -2.71 0.65 -2.81
N ASP A 85 -3.66 1.49 -3.22
CA ASP A 85 -3.54 2.94 -3.04
C ASP A 85 -3.51 3.33 -1.56
N GLY A 86 -4.42 2.80 -0.76
CA GLY A 86 -4.43 3.04 0.68
C GLY A 86 -3.14 2.60 1.37
N TYR A 87 -2.59 1.44 1.00
CA TYR A 87 -1.31 0.95 1.51
C TYR A 87 -0.15 1.87 1.14
N ASN A 88 -0.04 2.23 -0.14
CA ASN A 88 1.04 3.11 -0.62
C ASN A 88 0.95 4.52 0.02
N SER A 89 -0.25 5.05 0.27
CA SER A 89 -0.44 6.30 1.00
C SER A 89 0.04 6.22 2.45
N ARG A 90 -0.25 5.11 3.16
CA ARG A 90 0.22 4.92 4.54
C ARG A 90 1.75 4.79 4.61
N LEU A 91 2.31 4.02 3.69
CA LEU A 91 3.75 3.86 3.54
C LEU A 91 4.45 5.21 3.28
N ALA A 92 3.87 6.08 2.45
CA ALA A 92 4.40 7.42 2.21
C ALA A 92 4.47 8.27 3.49
N MET A 93 3.39 8.26 4.29
CA MET A 93 3.38 8.98 5.56
C MET A 93 4.42 8.43 6.55
N GLU A 94 4.55 7.10 6.63
CA GLU A 94 5.53 6.45 7.50
C GLU A 94 6.97 6.83 7.13
N ILE A 95 7.33 6.74 5.85
CA ILE A 95 8.66 7.12 5.35
C ILE A 95 8.94 8.60 5.62
N ALA A 96 7.95 9.48 5.41
CA ALA A 96 8.09 10.91 5.70
C ALA A 96 8.34 11.17 7.19
N GLN A 97 7.63 10.48 8.08
CA GLN A 97 7.80 10.60 9.53
C GLN A 97 9.18 10.08 9.98
N ILE A 98 9.61 8.92 9.48
CA ILE A 98 10.92 8.34 9.82
C ILE A 98 12.05 9.31 9.45
N ILE A 99 12.02 9.89 8.25
CA ILE A 99 13.06 10.81 7.78
C ILE A 99 13.07 12.12 8.58
N LYS A 100 11.91 12.58 9.05
CA LYS A 100 11.81 13.77 9.92
C LYS A 100 12.31 13.49 11.34
N LEU A 101 12.00 12.33 11.90
CA LEU A 101 12.40 11.92 13.25
C LEU A 101 13.89 11.56 13.35
N GLN A 102 14.48 10.98 12.30
CA GLN A 102 15.90 10.63 12.26
C GLN A 102 16.81 11.87 12.24
N ASN A 103 16.25 13.06 12.00
CA ASN A 103 16.99 14.30 11.77
C ASN A 103 16.53 15.46 12.69
N SER A 104 15.79 15.15 13.75
CA SER A 104 15.50 16.07 14.87
C SER A 104 16.49 15.86 16.01
#